data_AF-A0A100VZE3-F1
#
_entry.id   AF-A0A100VZE3-F1
#
_cell.length_a   1.000
_cell.length_b   1.000
_cell.length_c   1.000
_cell.angle_alpha   90.00
_cell.angle_beta   90.00
_cell.angle_gamma   90.00
#
_symmetry.space_group_name_H-M   'P 1'
#
loop_
_entity.id
_entity.type
_entity.pdbx_description
1 polymer ?
#
loop_
_entity_poly.entity_id
_entity_poly.type
_entity_poly.pdbx_seq_one_letter_code
_entity_poly.pdbx_strand_id
1 'polypeptide(L)'
;MTDGVLRRRLRGLLVLEPTQVNRYSVVQSSAAAVRAATPSKEMHVMAVPKRRMSRANTRSRRAQWKAEATGLVGVSVAGQQHKVPRRLLKAARLGLLDLDRRR
;
A
#
# COMPACT_ATOMS: atom_id res chain seq x y z
N MET A 1 24.03 20.78 40.61
CA MET A 1 23.30 21.20 41.82
C MET A 1 21.92 21.68 41.38
N THR A 2 20.94 20.77 41.48
CA THR A 2 19.66 20.91 42.21
C THR A 2 18.63 21.80 41.49
N ASP A 3 17.67 21.21 40.77
CA ASP A 3 16.36 20.71 41.24
C ASP A 3 15.35 21.83 41.56
N GLY A 4 14.15 21.71 40.99
CA GLY A 4 13.05 22.64 41.22
C GLY A 4 11.75 22.30 40.50
N VAL A 5 11.34 21.03 40.50
CA VAL A 5 9.96 20.64 40.18
C VAL A 5 9.05 21.13 41.31
N LEU A 6 8.04 21.97 41.07
CA LEU A 6 6.84 21.97 41.92
C LEU A 6 5.61 22.68 41.30
N ARG A 7 4.61 21.84 40.98
CA ARG A 7 3.17 21.95 41.29
C ARG A 7 2.20 22.76 40.41
N ARG A 8 1.34 21.96 39.74
CA ARG A 8 -0.15 21.96 39.77
C ARG A 8 -0.89 23.25 39.36
N ARG A 9 -1.71 23.11 38.31
CA ARG A 9 -3.18 23.14 38.46
C ARG A 9 -3.87 22.38 37.34
N LEU A 10 -4.72 21.44 37.75
CA LEU A 10 -5.71 20.72 36.95
C LEU A 10 -6.82 21.69 36.54
N ARG A 11 -7.29 21.62 35.29
CA ARG A 11 -8.64 21.96 34.74
C ARG A 11 -8.48 22.24 33.24
N GLY A 12 -9.25 21.69 32.30
CA GLY A 12 -10.35 20.75 32.39
C GLY A 12 -10.39 19.95 31.09
N LEU A 13 -10.51 18.64 31.21
CA LEU A 13 -10.89 17.78 30.11
C LEU A 13 -12.37 18.07 29.80
N LEU A 14 -12.65 18.67 28.64
CA LEU A 14 -14.00 18.64 28.08
C LEU A 14 -14.28 17.19 27.69
N VAL A 15 -14.89 16.44 28.61
CA VAL A 15 -15.48 15.14 28.33
C VAL A 15 -16.71 15.42 27.48
N LEU A 16 -16.63 15.09 26.20
CA LEU A 16 -17.81 15.00 25.35
C LEU A 16 -18.62 13.80 25.84
N GLU A 17 -19.75 14.08 26.49
CA GLU A 17 -20.74 13.08 26.88
C GLU A 17 -21.12 12.23 25.65
N PRO A 18 -21.02 10.90 25.71
CA PRO A 18 -21.55 10.06 24.64
C PRO A 18 -23.08 10.14 24.70
N THR A 19 -23.66 10.89 23.75
CA THR A 19 -25.10 10.87 23.51
C THR A 19 -25.50 9.45 23.12
N GLN A 20 -26.23 8.80 24.03
CA GLN A 20 -26.84 7.49 23.82
C GLN A 20 -27.86 7.57 22.68
N VAL A 21 -27.41 7.28 21.47
CA VAL A 21 -28.29 7.01 20.32
C VAL A 21 -28.17 5.53 20.01
N ASN A 22 -28.87 4.69 20.78
CA ASN A 22 -29.37 3.46 20.17
C ASN A 22 -30.59 2.91 20.91
N ARG A 23 -31.76 3.19 20.33
CA ARG A 23 -33.04 2.58 20.68
C ARG A 23 -33.23 1.37 19.78
N TYR A 24 -32.53 0.26 20.07
CA TYR A 24 -32.91 -1.06 19.58
C TYR A 24 -32.76 -2.06 20.72
N SER A 25 -33.88 -2.66 21.13
CA SER A 25 -33.91 -3.75 22.09
C SER A 25 -33.20 -4.97 21.49
N VAL A 26 -32.04 -5.35 22.01
CA VAL A 26 -31.45 -6.66 21.73
C VAL A 26 -32.21 -7.69 22.57
N VAL A 27 -33.10 -8.42 21.92
CA VAL A 27 -33.64 -9.67 22.45
C VAL A 27 -32.47 -10.65 22.54
N GLN A 28 -32.11 -11.04 23.77
CA GLN A 28 -31.10 -12.06 24.03
C GLN A 28 -31.54 -13.39 23.40
N SER A 29 -30.94 -13.73 22.26
CA SER A 29 -31.14 -15.04 21.62
C SER A 29 -30.23 -16.05 22.31
N SER A 30 -30.84 -17.01 22.99
CA SER A 30 -30.19 -18.11 23.72
C SER A 30 -29.27 -18.95 22.83
N ALA A 31 -28.08 -19.26 23.32
CA ALA A 31 -26.96 -19.90 22.61
C ALA A 31 -27.17 -21.37 22.18
N ALA A 32 -28.39 -21.92 22.23
CA ALA A 32 -28.64 -23.35 22.04
C ALA A 32 -28.94 -23.77 20.58
N ALA A 33 -29.09 -22.82 19.64
CA ALA A 33 -29.66 -23.11 18.31
C ALA A 33 -28.69 -22.99 17.11
N VAL A 34 -27.37 -23.05 17.31
CA VAL A 34 -26.39 -22.82 16.21
C VAL A 34 -25.86 -24.12 15.57
N ARG A 35 -26.43 -25.29 15.88
CA ARG A 35 -25.82 -26.60 15.53
C ARG A 35 -26.19 -27.26 14.20
N ALA A 36 -26.87 -26.58 13.28
CA ALA A 36 -27.09 -27.14 11.94
C ALA A 36 -27.36 -26.05 10.90
N ALA A 37 -26.32 -25.32 10.50
CA ALA A 37 -26.38 -24.48 9.31
C ALA A 37 -25.43 -25.08 8.26
N THR A 38 -26.01 -25.69 7.23
CA THR A 38 -25.35 -25.97 5.94
C THR A 38 -24.55 -24.77 5.45
N PRO A 39 -23.40 -24.92 4.75
CA PRO A 39 -22.73 -23.78 4.16
C PRO A 39 -23.66 -23.18 3.10
N SER A 40 -24.39 -22.14 3.48
CA SER A 40 -25.19 -21.34 2.57
C SER A 40 -24.24 -20.78 1.54
N LYS A 41 -24.58 -21.00 0.27
CA LYS A 41 -23.96 -20.43 -0.93
C LYS A 41 -23.42 -19.04 -0.61
N GLU A 42 -22.11 -18.95 -0.35
CA GLU A 42 -21.41 -17.70 -0.12
C GLU A 42 -21.62 -16.87 -1.38
N MET A 43 -22.56 -15.91 -1.29
CA MET A 43 -22.79 -14.94 -2.34
C MET A 43 -21.52 -14.12 -2.44
N HIS A 44 -20.59 -14.55 -3.29
CA HIS A 44 -19.43 -13.77 -3.66
C HIS A 44 -19.94 -12.56 -4.44
N VAL A 45 -20.27 -11.50 -3.70
CA VAL A 45 -20.58 -10.20 -4.28
C VAL A 45 -19.27 -9.63 -4.79
N MET A 46 -18.96 -9.93 -6.05
CA MET A 46 -17.82 -9.32 -6.73
C MET A 46 -18.09 -7.83 -6.91
N ALA A 47 -17.17 -6.98 -6.47
CA ALA A 47 -17.30 -5.54 -6.65
C ALA A 47 -17.24 -5.19 -8.15
N VAL A 48 -18.33 -4.62 -8.68
CA VAL A 48 -18.41 -4.14 -10.06
C VAL A 48 -18.48 -2.61 -10.08
N PRO A 49 -17.75 -1.93 -11.00
CA PRO A 49 -17.87 -0.49 -11.15
C PRO A 49 -19.32 -0.08 -11.48
N LYS A 50 -19.96 0.65 -10.57
CA LYS A 50 -21.36 1.09 -10.77
C LYS A 50 -21.51 2.22 -11.80
N ARG A 51 -20.48 3.05 -11.95
CA ARG A 51 -20.50 4.26 -12.78
C ARG A 51 -19.28 4.31 -13.69
N ARG A 52 -19.45 4.94 -14.86
CA ARG A 52 -18.33 5.28 -15.74
C ARG A 52 -17.44 6.31 -15.04
N MET A 53 -16.16 6.02 -14.96
CA MET A 53 -15.16 6.95 -14.43
C MET A 53 -14.98 8.15 -15.38
N SER A 54 -14.82 9.36 -14.83
CA SER A 54 -14.60 10.58 -15.61
C SER A 54 -13.34 10.49 -16.47
N ARG A 55 -13.30 11.25 -17.58
CA ARG A 55 -12.13 11.31 -18.47
C ARG A 55 -10.89 11.80 -17.72
N ALA A 56 -11.03 12.84 -16.89
CA ALA A 56 -9.95 13.40 -16.08
C ALA A 56 -9.35 12.34 -15.16
N ASN A 57 -10.17 11.66 -14.34
CA ASN A 57 -9.69 10.64 -13.39
C ASN A 57 -9.00 9.46 -14.11
N THR A 58 -9.55 9.03 -15.25
CA THR A 58 -8.95 7.97 -16.05
C THR A 58 -7.58 8.36 -16.60
N ARG A 59 -7.44 9.59 -17.12
CA ARG A 59 -6.17 10.10 -17.66
C ARG A 59 -5.14 10.28 -16.55
N SER A 60 -5.53 10.84 -15.41
CA SER A 60 -4.65 11.02 -14.25
C SER A 60 -4.11 9.69 -13.74
N ARG A 61 -4.98 8.67 -13.56
CA ARG A 61 -4.53 7.33 -13.14
C ARG A 61 -3.57 6.70 -14.14
N ARG A 62 -3.91 6.75 -15.44
CA ARG A 62 -3.05 6.18 -16.50
C ARG A 62 -1.71 6.90 -16.61
N ALA A 63 -1.65 8.20 -16.35
CA ALA A 63 -0.42 8.97 -16.39
C ALA A 63 0.59 8.59 -15.28
N GLN A 64 0.17 7.87 -14.24
CA GLN A 64 1.08 7.32 -13.23
C GLN A 64 1.72 6.00 -13.66
N TRP A 65 1.14 5.30 -14.65
CA TRP A 65 1.77 4.12 -15.22
C TRP A 65 2.85 4.55 -16.21
N LYS A 66 4.04 4.81 -15.65
CA LYS A 66 5.26 5.22 -16.36
C LYS A 66 6.39 4.30 -15.93
N ALA A 67 7.36 4.09 -16.82
CA ALA A 67 8.60 3.41 -16.51
C ALA A 67 9.70 4.44 -16.28
N GLU A 68 10.46 4.27 -15.20
CA GLU A 68 11.66 5.07 -14.96
C GLU A 68 12.84 4.49 -15.73
N ALA A 69 13.57 5.34 -16.45
CA ALA A 69 14.77 4.93 -17.16
C ALA A 69 15.89 4.64 -16.15
N THR A 70 16.54 3.48 -16.28
CA THR A 70 17.65 3.12 -15.38
C THR A 70 18.87 3.98 -15.65
N GLY A 71 19.49 4.52 -14.60
CA GLY A 71 20.79 5.20 -14.71
C GLY A 71 21.88 4.26 -15.23
N LEU A 72 22.54 4.67 -16.32
CA LEU A 72 23.58 3.89 -16.97
C LEU A 72 24.97 4.39 -16.60
N VAL A 73 25.91 3.46 -16.43
CA VAL A 73 27.33 3.73 -16.16
C VAL A 73 28.16 3.20 -17.33
N GLY A 74 29.21 3.93 -17.71
CA GLY A 74 30.16 3.51 -18.73
C GLY A 74 31.10 2.40 -18.23
N VAL A 75 31.29 1.37 -19.05
CA VAL A 75 32.18 0.24 -18.79
C VAL A 75 32.93 -0.10 -20.07
N SER A 76 34.26 -0.23 -19.97
CA SER A 76 35.07 -0.79 -21.04
C SER A 76 35.03 -2.32 -20.98
N VAL A 77 34.53 -2.96 -22.03
CA VAL A 77 34.48 -4.42 -22.19
C VAL A 77 35.03 -4.75 -23.57
N ALA A 78 36.00 -5.67 -23.65
CA ALA A 78 36.65 -6.06 -24.91
C ALA A 78 37.17 -4.88 -25.77
N GLY A 79 37.61 -3.79 -25.12
CA GLY A 79 38.12 -2.59 -25.79
C GLY A 79 37.04 -1.62 -26.29
N GLN A 80 35.76 -1.94 -26.13
CA GLN A 80 34.63 -1.09 -26.49
C GLN A 80 33.93 -0.52 -25.26
N GLN A 81 33.43 0.71 -25.36
CA GLN A 81 32.70 1.37 -24.28
C GLN A 81 31.21 1.04 -24.38
N HIS A 82 30.67 0.38 -23.35
CA HIS A 82 29.25 0.04 -23.23
C HIS A 82 28.61 0.77 -22.04
N LYS A 83 27.32 1.07 -22.16
CA LYS A 83 26.50 1.66 -21.10
C LYS A 83 25.66 0.58 -20.45
N VAL A 84 25.90 0.33 -19.16
CA VAL A 84 25.28 -0.76 -18.42
C VAL A 84 24.67 -0.23 -17.12
N PRO A 85 23.51 -0.72 -16.66
CA PRO A 85 23.01 -0.44 -15.32
C PRO A 85 24.06 -0.74 -14.25
N ARG A 86 24.23 0.16 -13.27
CA ARG A 86 25.26 0.02 -12.22
C ARG A 86 25.28 -1.35 -11.53
N ARG A 87 24.10 -1.98 -11.37
CA ARG A 87 23.95 -3.29 -10.74
C ARG A 87 24.60 -4.43 -11.54
N LEU A 88 24.74 -4.27 -12.85
CA LEU A 88 25.34 -5.24 -13.77
C LEU A 88 26.82 -4.97 -14.08
N LEU A 89 27.41 -3.93 -13.47
CA LEU A 89 28.81 -3.52 -13.69
C LEU A 89 29.82 -4.66 -13.52
N LYS A 90 29.67 -5.46 -12.46
CA LYS A 90 30.58 -6.58 -12.18
C LYS A 90 30.49 -7.67 -13.26
N ALA A 91 29.28 -8.04 -13.65
CA ALA A 91 29.05 -9.06 -14.65
C ALA A 91 29.54 -8.62 -16.04
N ALA A 92 29.38 -7.32 -16.37
CA ALA A 92 29.92 -6.74 -17.60
C ALA A 92 31.46 -6.83 -17.65
N ARG A 93 32.15 -6.50 -16.56
CA ARG A 93 33.62 -6.61 -16.49
C ARG A 93 34.14 -8.04 -16.60
N LEU A 94 33.37 -9.00 -16.08
CA LEU A 94 33.71 -10.43 -16.13
C LEU A 94 33.34 -11.09 -17.46
N GLY A 95 32.73 -10.36 -18.40
CA GLY A 95 32.32 -10.92 -19.70
C GLY A 95 31.15 -11.91 -19.63
N LEU A 96 30.36 -11.88 -18.55
CA LEU A 96 29.23 -12.80 -18.32
C LEU A 96 27.92 -12.31 -18.97
N LEU A 97 27.94 -11.15 -19.62
CA LEU A 97 26.77 -10.52 -20.24
C LEU A 97 26.99 -10.39 -21.75
N ASP A 98 25.96 -10.75 -22.51
CA ASP A 98 25.88 -10.46 -23.94
C ASP A 98 25.42 -8.99 -24.13
N LEU A 99 26.36 -8.11 -24.46
CA LEU A 99 26.13 -6.67 -24.59
C LEU A 99 25.74 -6.22 -26.00
N ASP A 100 25.84 -7.09 -27.01
CA ASP A 100 25.62 -6.78 -28.41
C ASP A 100 24.30 -7.32 -28.96
N ARG A 101 23.42 -7.82 -28.09
CA ARG A 101 22.06 -8.27 -28.43
C ARG A 101 21.16 -7.08 -28.83
N ARG A 102 21.42 -6.49 -29.99
CA ARG A 102 20.52 -5.57 -30.68
C ARG A 102 19.53 -6.40 -31.48
N ARG A 103 18.24 -6.19 -31.20
CA ARG A 103 17.12 -6.64 -32.02
C ARG A 103 16.50 -5.42 -32.69
#